data_AF-A0A4V1J7A9-F1
#
_entry.id   AF-A0A4V1J7A9-F1
#
_cell.length_a   1.000
_cell.length_b   1.000
_cell.length_c   1.000
_cell.angle_alpha   90.00
_cell.angle_beta   90.00
_cell.angle_gamma   90.00
#
_symmetry.space_group_name_H-M   'P 1'
#
loop_
_entity.id
_entity.type
_entity.pdbx_description
1 polymer ?
#
loop_
_entity_poly.entity_id
_entity_poly.type
_entity_poly.pdbx_seq_one_letter_code
_entity_poly.pdbx_strand_id
1 'polypeptide(L)'
;MQERYQGDHEQEPNYRTALENIISRPLVPELIDSYAENALNDLIALVEDCVRRHKSEVPRQYSSGRAAEEAAFEYYGLSRLEAILDNIADQAELIRQLDAVIDRGKVIDQVIIPPDPCEAVINGGGEQFEHPKPTIPKLKTLLFVLSNDFDVDVNDPRQVLLTRGTVNESMMRQTSYAVVELNSPARTIFICDEVKNATYVFDKTALNQNTISTNDLLGLTKTELNQLLKYDASLGRRIIFSNRFIANLTGAIEHPETPEKPVKDGAYSEVDADTAGANLYLYPKMPEDYKTIRSLTKESHVGEETMARMIQELAPLLGPLNKYRPHRGPLALCGSPEQISMLKRTYRFKAINRKSARRVLVGPRYRPSNGHIS
;
A
#
# COMPACT_ATOMS: atom_id res chain seq x y z
N MET A 1 -56.84 -1.42 21.50
CA MET A 1 -56.46 -2.09 20.23
C MET A 1 -56.42 -1.06 19.13
N GLN A 2 -55.22 -0.54 18.83
CA GLN A 2 -54.85 0.03 17.54
C GLN A 2 -53.34 0.26 17.61
N GLU A 3 -52.59 -0.82 17.38
CA GLU A 3 -51.19 -0.73 16.99
C GLU A 3 -51.16 -0.17 15.57
N ARG A 4 -50.54 1.00 15.38
CA ARG A 4 -50.11 1.43 14.06
C ARG A 4 -48.60 1.36 14.02
N TYR A 5 -48.15 0.32 13.33
CA TYR A 5 -46.84 0.13 12.74
C TYR A 5 -46.11 1.45 12.46
N GLN A 6 -45.02 1.69 13.19
CA GLN A 6 -43.90 2.46 12.68
C GLN A 6 -43.22 1.57 11.65
N GLY A 7 -43.38 1.90 10.37
CA GLY A 7 -42.53 1.33 9.33
C GLY A 7 -41.11 1.80 9.56
N ASP A 8 -40.21 0.87 9.86
CA ASP A 8 -38.78 1.07 9.71
C ASP A 8 -38.54 1.54 8.28
N HIS A 9 -38.14 2.81 8.12
CA HIS A 9 -37.53 3.26 6.89
C HIS A 9 -36.17 2.56 6.80
N GLU A 10 -36.13 1.37 6.16
CA GLU A 10 -34.88 0.78 5.67
C GLU A 10 -34.15 1.87 4.87
N GLN A 11 -33.02 2.34 5.42
CA GLN A 11 -32.13 3.24 4.70
C GLN A 11 -31.75 2.57 3.38
N GLU A 12 -31.96 3.26 2.25
CA GLU A 12 -31.53 2.76 0.95
C GLU A 12 -30.04 2.34 1.02
N PRO A 13 -29.71 1.09 0.62
CA PRO A 13 -28.34 0.62 0.72
C PRO A 13 -27.42 1.48 -0.15
N ASN A 14 -26.46 2.14 0.49
CA ASN A 14 -25.45 2.92 -0.21
C ASN A 14 -24.33 1.98 -0.69
N TYR A 15 -24.55 1.35 -1.85
CA TYR A 15 -23.59 0.42 -2.44
C TYR A 15 -22.21 1.03 -2.71
N ARG A 16 -22.13 2.34 -2.97
CA ARG A 16 -20.84 3.04 -3.12
C ARG A 16 -20.05 3.07 -1.82
N THR A 17 -20.71 3.36 -0.70
CA THR A 17 -20.08 3.30 0.62
C THR A 17 -19.70 1.87 0.98
N ALA A 18 -20.54 0.89 0.67
CA ALA A 18 -20.20 -0.51 0.89
C ALA A 18 -18.97 -0.95 0.07
N LEU A 19 -18.89 -0.58 -1.21
CA LEU A 19 -17.72 -0.81 -2.05
C LEU A 19 -16.47 -0.14 -1.46
N GLU A 20 -16.54 1.13 -1.07
CA GLU A 20 -15.41 1.85 -0.46
C GLU A 20 -14.94 1.16 0.83
N ASN A 21 -15.86 0.68 1.67
CA ASN A 21 -15.54 -0.07 2.88
C ASN A 21 -14.81 -1.40 2.56
N ILE A 22 -15.20 -2.08 1.48
CA ILE A 22 -14.54 -3.32 1.03
C ILE A 22 -13.09 -3.02 0.62
N ILE A 23 -12.87 -2.06 -0.27
CA ILE A 23 -11.55 -1.80 -0.88
C ILE A 23 -10.61 -0.98 0.00
N SER A 24 -11.13 -0.25 0.98
CA SER A 24 -10.32 0.53 1.95
C SER A 24 -9.77 -0.29 3.11
N ARG A 25 -9.98 -1.62 3.10
CA ARG A 25 -9.39 -2.51 4.10
C ARG A 25 -7.86 -2.52 3.97
N PRO A 26 -7.11 -2.08 5.00
CA PRO A 26 -5.66 -2.18 4.98
C PRO A 26 -5.22 -3.63 5.12
N LEU A 27 -4.13 -3.97 4.45
CA LEU A 27 -3.45 -5.24 4.70
C LEU A 27 -2.89 -5.24 6.12
N VAL A 28 -3.19 -6.31 6.84
CA VAL A 28 -2.65 -6.64 8.16
C VAL A 28 -1.94 -7.99 8.02
N PRO A 29 -0.66 -8.12 8.44
CA PRO A 29 0.13 -9.34 8.24
C PRO A 29 -0.56 -10.60 8.74
N GLU A 30 -1.26 -10.53 9.87
CA GLU A 30 -2.04 -11.61 10.47
C GLU A 30 -3.14 -12.17 9.57
N LEU A 31 -3.60 -11.37 8.61
CA LEU A 31 -4.75 -11.68 7.75
C LEU A 31 -4.35 -11.86 6.28
N ILE A 32 -3.06 -11.84 5.92
CA ILE A 32 -2.61 -11.92 4.52
C ILE A 32 -3.26 -13.08 3.75
N ASP A 33 -3.39 -14.26 4.36
CA ASP A 33 -3.92 -15.46 3.71
C ASP A 33 -5.40 -15.33 3.32
N SER A 34 -6.14 -14.49 4.04
CA SER A 34 -7.58 -14.28 3.81
C SER A 34 -7.89 -12.89 3.26
N TYR A 35 -6.89 -12.02 3.09
CA TYR A 35 -7.07 -10.59 2.86
C TYR A 35 -7.85 -10.31 1.58
N ALA A 36 -7.34 -10.79 0.44
CA ALA A 36 -7.97 -10.58 -0.86
C ALA A 36 -9.20 -11.48 -1.07
N GLU A 37 -9.19 -12.70 -0.53
CA GLU A 37 -10.31 -13.64 -0.67
C GLU A 37 -11.56 -13.16 0.09
N ASN A 38 -11.40 -12.65 1.32
CA ASN A 38 -12.51 -12.04 2.06
C ASN A 38 -13.05 -10.82 1.32
N ALA A 39 -12.17 -9.99 0.75
CA ALA A 39 -12.60 -8.83 -0.04
C ALA A 39 -13.36 -9.25 -1.30
N LEU A 40 -12.92 -10.32 -1.97
CA LEU A 40 -13.57 -10.87 -3.16
C LEU A 40 -14.97 -11.41 -2.82
N ASN A 41 -15.09 -12.18 -1.74
CA ASN A 41 -16.37 -12.73 -1.28
C ASN A 41 -17.37 -11.61 -0.94
N ASP A 42 -16.92 -10.58 -0.24
CA ASP A 42 -17.77 -9.43 0.08
C ASP A 42 -18.17 -8.65 -1.18
N LEU A 43 -17.29 -8.57 -2.18
CA LEU A 43 -17.58 -7.92 -3.45
C LEU A 43 -18.60 -8.70 -4.28
N ILE A 44 -18.49 -10.02 -4.31
CA ILE A 44 -19.47 -10.90 -4.96
C ILE A 44 -20.84 -10.73 -4.30
N ALA A 45 -20.89 -10.76 -2.97
CA ALA A 45 -22.13 -10.51 -2.22
C ALA A 45 -22.73 -9.12 -2.53
N LEU A 46 -21.89 -8.09 -2.65
CA LEU A 46 -22.32 -6.74 -3.04
C LEU A 46 -22.92 -6.72 -4.46
N VAL A 47 -22.28 -7.39 -5.42
CA VAL A 47 -22.76 -7.50 -6.81
C VAL A 47 -24.11 -8.22 -6.85
N GLU A 48 -24.22 -9.37 -6.18
CA GLU A 48 -25.43 -10.17 -6.16
C GLU A 48 -26.61 -9.37 -5.58
N ASP A 49 -26.39 -8.68 -4.45
CA ASP A 49 -27.41 -7.85 -3.81
C ASP A 49 -27.83 -6.66 -4.68
N CYS A 50 -26.85 -5.95 -5.24
CA CYS A 50 -27.02 -4.83 -6.15
C CYS A 50 -27.88 -5.19 -7.37
N VAL A 51 -27.53 -6.28 -8.07
CA VAL A 51 -28.26 -6.73 -9.26
C VAL A 51 -29.66 -7.23 -8.90
N ARG A 52 -29.79 -7.97 -7.80
CA ARG A 52 -31.09 -8.46 -7.32
C ARG A 52 -32.03 -7.30 -7.00
N ARG A 53 -31.54 -6.27 -6.30
CA ARG A 53 -32.33 -5.10 -5.90
C ARG A 53 -32.70 -4.25 -7.11
N HIS A 54 -31.76 -3.98 -8.02
CA HIS A 54 -32.05 -3.29 -9.27
C HIS A 54 -33.13 -4.00 -10.10
N LYS A 55 -33.08 -5.34 -10.24
CA LYS A 55 -34.12 -6.12 -10.94
C LYS A 55 -35.51 -5.99 -10.30
N SER A 56 -35.58 -5.83 -8.99
CA SER A 56 -36.84 -5.65 -8.26
C SER A 56 -37.40 -4.23 -8.36
N GLU A 57 -36.52 -3.22 -8.35
CA GLU A 57 -36.89 -1.80 -8.41
C GLU A 57 -37.22 -1.34 -9.84
N VAL A 58 -36.52 -1.91 -10.82
CA VAL A 58 -36.67 -1.60 -12.25
C VAL A 58 -36.95 -2.89 -13.03
N PRO A 59 -38.21 -3.37 -13.06
CA PRO A 59 -38.57 -4.57 -13.81
C PRO A 59 -38.41 -4.32 -15.32
N ARG A 60 -37.25 -4.69 -15.86
CA ARG A 60 -36.93 -4.63 -17.30
C ARG A 60 -36.54 -6.02 -17.78
N GLN A 61 -36.81 -6.28 -19.06
CA GLN A 61 -36.21 -7.41 -19.75
C GLN A 61 -34.78 -7.05 -20.13
N TYR A 62 -33.83 -7.80 -19.59
CA TYR A 62 -32.43 -7.70 -19.98
C TYR A 62 -32.13 -8.75 -21.05
N SER A 63 -31.28 -8.41 -22.01
CA SER A 63 -30.86 -9.33 -23.07
C SER A 63 -29.96 -10.46 -22.56
N SER A 64 -29.30 -10.27 -21.40
CA SER A 64 -28.41 -11.24 -20.77
C SER A 64 -28.20 -10.90 -19.28
N GLY A 65 -27.52 -11.79 -18.55
CA GLY A 65 -27.06 -11.52 -17.17
C GLY A 65 -26.12 -10.33 -17.07
N ARG A 66 -25.13 -10.26 -17.98
CA ARG A 66 -24.18 -9.14 -18.08
C ARG A 66 -24.87 -7.79 -18.31
N ALA A 67 -25.87 -7.74 -19.20
CA ALA A 67 -26.62 -6.51 -19.43
C ALA A 67 -27.42 -6.06 -18.19
N ALA A 68 -27.80 -6.99 -17.32
CA ALA A 68 -28.45 -6.67 -16.05
C ALA A 68 -27.45 -6.12 -15.01
N GLU A 69 -26.24 -6.68 -14.97
CA GLU A 69 -25.12 -6.20 -14.14
C GLU A 69 -24.69 -4.79 -14.54
N GLU A 70 -24.38 -4.56 -15.83
CA GLU A 70 -23.98 -3.26 -16.36
C GLU A 70 -25.02 -2.17 -16.03
N ALA A 71 -26.32 -2.48 -16.21
CA ALA A 71 -27.39 -1.55 -15.88
C ALA A 71 -27.50 -1.25 -14.38
N ALA A 72 -27.31 -2.26 -13.52
CA ALA A 72 -27.32 -2.07 -12.07
C ALA A 72 -26.13 -1.23 -11.60
N PHE A 73 -24.94 -1.49 -12.16
CA PHE A 73 -23.73 -0.75 -11.83
C PHE A 73 -23.82 0.70 -12.30
N GLU A 74 -24.40 0.97 -13.47
CA GLU A 74 -24.65 2.34 -13.91
C GLU A 74 -25.64 3.06 -12.97
N TYR A 75 -26.75 2.39 -12.62
CA TYR A 75 -27.80 2.95 -11.76
C TYR A 75 -27.29 3.34 -10.37
N TYR A 76 -26.53 2.46 -9.70
CA TYR A 76 -25.93 2.75 -8.39
C TYR A 76 -24.57 3.46 -8.49
N GLY A 77 -24.09 3.69 -9.71
CA GLY A 77 -22.84 4.39 -10.00
C GLY A 77 -21.59 3.68 -9.49
N LEU A 78 -21.51 2.38 -9.77
CA LEU A 78 -20.42 1.43 -9.49
C LEU A 78 -19.64 1.09 -10.77
N SER A 79 -19.48 2.03 -11.70
CA SER A 79 -18.89 1.80 -13.03
C SER A 79 -17.44 1.30 -13.06
N ARG A 80 -16.76 1.17 -11.91
CA ARG A 80 -15.41 0.62 -11.76
C ARG A 80 -15.36 -0.76 -11.12
N LEU A 81 -16.50 -1.31 -10.80
CA LEU A 81 -16.59 -2.54 -10.03
C LEU A 81 -15.86 -3.69 -10.72
N GLU A 82 -15.95 -3.80 -12.04
CA GLU A 82 -15.22 -4.80 -12.84
C GLU A 82 -13.70 -4.69 -12.64
N ALA A 83 -13.12 -3.51 -12.86
CA ALA A 83 -11.68 -3.31 -12.68
C ALA A 83 -11.20 -3.53 -11.23
N ILE A 84 -12.08 -3.27 -10.25
CA ILE A 84 -11.80 -3.56 -8.84
C ILE A 84 -11.84 -5.07 -8.59
N LEU A 85 -12.85 -5.77 -9.13
CA LEU A 85 -13.00 -7.21 -9.00
C LEU A 85 -11.80 -7.93 -9.61
N ASP A 86 -11.41 -7.57 -10.82
CA ASP A 86 -10.24 -8.12 -11.50
C ASP A 86 -8.96 -7.91 -10.65
N ASN A 87 -8.73 -6.68 -10.17
CA ASN A 87 -7.58 -6.40 -9.30
C ASN A 87 -7.58 -7.25 -8.02
N ILE A 88 -8.73 -7.40 -7.35
CA ILE A 88 -8.81 -8.20 -6.12
C ILE A 88 -8.60 -9.68 -6.41
N ALA A 89 -9.15 -10.19 -7.52
CA ALA A 89 -8.92 -11.56 -7.97
C ALA A 89 -7.43 -11.80 -8.26
N ASP A 90 -6.76 -10.87 -8.94
CA ASP A 90 -5.32 -10.92 -9.19
C ASP A 90 -4.52 -10.90 -7.89
N GLN A 91 -4.89 -10.07 -6.91
CA GLN A 91 -4.24 -10.06 -5.59
C GLN A 91 -4.45 -11.39 -4.83
N ALA A 92 -5.64 -12.00 -4.91
CA ALA A 92 -5.92 -13.29 -4.29
C ALA A 92 -5.10 -14.42 -4.92
N GLU A 93 -4.99 -14.42 -6.24
CA GLU A 93 -4.13 -15.34 -6.98
C GLU A 93 -2.67 -15.17 -6.59
N LEU A 94 -2.17 -13.93 -6.59
CA LEU A 94 -0.80 -13.60 -6.18
C LEU A 94 -0.51 -14.15 -4.79
N ILE A 95 -1.34 -13.85 -3.79
CA ILE A 95 -1.17 -14.32 -2.40
C ILE A 95 -1.09 -15.85 -2.34
N ARG A 96 -1.94 -16.56 -3.08
CA ARG A 96 -1.93 -18.03 -3.12
C ARG A 96 -0.64 -18.57 -3.71
N GLN A 97 -0.11 -17.93 -4.76
CA GLN A 97 1.13 -18.34 -5.41
C GLN A 97 2.36 -18.15 -4.52
N LEU A 98 2.32 -17.24 -3.54
CA LEU A 98 3.45 -17.00 -2.63
C LEU A 98 3.81 -18.21 -1.78
N ASP A 99 2.86 -19.10 -1.47
CA ASP A 99 3.17 -20.33 -0.74
C ASP A 99 4.15 -21.21 -1.54
N ALA A 100 3.91 -21.35 -2.84
CA ALA A 100 4.81 -22.07 -3.74
C ALA A 100 6.17 -21.38 -3.87
N VAL A 101 6.24 -20.04 -3.81
CA VAL A 101 7.52 -19.31 -3.77
C VAL A 101 8.29 -19.66 -2.49
N ILE A 102 7.61 -19.67 -1.34
CA ILE A 102 8.20 -19.97 -0.04
C ILE A 102 8.71 -21.42 0.02
N ASP A 103 7.98 -22.35 -0.56
CA ASP A 103 8.35 -23.77 -0.59
C ASP A 103 9.49 -24.08 -1.56
N ARG A 104 9.62 -23.32 -2.65
CA ARG A 104 10.76 -23.43 -3.57
C ARG A 104 12.05 -22.78 -3.05
N GLY A 105 11.98 -22.01 -1.97
CA GLY A 105 13.14 -21.37 -1.35
C GLY A 105 14.23 -22.39 -1.01
N LYS A 106 15.50 -22.02 -1.22
CA LYS A 106 16.65 -22.89 -0.94
C LYS A 106 16.70 -23.22 0.54
N VAL A 107 16.64 -24.51 0.89
CA VAL A 107 16.85 -24.95 2.27
C VAL A 107 18.34 -25.19 2.52
N ILE A 108 18.85 -24.66 3.63
CA ILE A 108 20.23 -24.90 4.09
C ILE A 108 20.21 -25.60 5.45
N ASP A 109 21.14 -26.52 5.66
CA ASP A 109 21.29 -27.28 6.90
C ASP A 109 22.04 -26.47 7.97
N GLN A 110 21.47 -25.33 8.34
CA GLN A 110 21.95 -24.48 9.41
C GLN A 110 20.82 -23.61 9.93
N VAL A 111 20.92 -23.25 11.21
CA VAL A 111 20.05 -22.25 11.83
C VAL A 111 20.48 -20.87 11.38
N ILE A 112 19.55 -20.12 10.80
CA ILE A 112 19.78 -18.72 10.41
C ILE A 112 19.42 -17.85 11.60
N ILE A 113 20.37 -17.03 12.05
CA ILE A 113 20.29 -16.22 13.28
C ILE A 113 20.03 -17.11 14.50
N PRO A 114 21.05 -17.83 14.99
CA PRO A 114 20.93 -18.68 16.16
C PRO A 114 20.47 -17.89 17.40
N PRO A 115 19.88 -18.57 18.40
CA PRO A 115 19.56 -17.93 19.67
C PRO A 115 20.83 -17.42 20.34
N ASP A 116 20.69 -16.33 21.10
CA ASP A 116 21.78 -15.86 21.95
C ASP A 116 22.18 -16.96 22.95
N PRO A 117 23.48 -17.09 23.29
CA PRO A 117 23.93 -18.05 24.29
C PRO A 117 23.17 -17.79 25.59
N CYS A 118 22.39 -18.77 26.04
CA CYS A 118 21.76 -18.71 27.34
C CYS A 118 22.76 -19.27 28.34
N GLU A 119 23.22 -18.47 29.31
CA GLU A 119 23.87 -19.04 30.49
C GLU A 119 22.84 -19.97 31.15
N ALA A 120 23.21 -21.25 31.33
CA ALA A 120 22.34 -22.23 31.93
C ALA A 120 22.03 -21.80 33.38
N VAL A 121 20.90 -21.14 33.59
CA VAL A 121 20.37 -20.89 34.92
C VAL A 121 19.81 -22.23 35.41
N ILE A 122 20.59 -22.93 36.24
CA ILE A 122 20.12 -24.11 36.98
C ILE A 122 19.14 -23.62 38.05
N ASN A 123 17.92 -23.27 37.62
CA ASN A 123 16.80 -23.13 38.53
C ASN A 123 16.22 -24.53 38.73
N GLY A 124 16.53 -25.12 39.88
CA GLY A 124 15.87 -26.34 40.32
C GLY A 124 14.38 -26.10 40.45
N GLY A 125 13.58 -26.81 39.65
CA GLY A 125 12.13 -26.95 39.85
C GLY A 125 11.26 -26.44 38.71
N GLY A 126 10.59 -27.38 38.05
CA GLY A 126 9.43 -27.17 37.19
C GLY A 126 9.76 -26.95 35.72
N GLU A 127 9.56 -27.98 34.90
CA GLU A 127 9.43 -27.82 33.45
C GLU A 127 8.23 -26.92 33.16
N GLN A 128 8.46 -25.61 33.11
CA GLN A 128 7.53 -24.72 32.43
C GLN A 128 7.72 -24.96 30.94
N PHE A 129 6.90 -25.85 30.38
CA PHE A 129 6.70 -25.92 28.94
C PHE A 129 6.19 -24.55 28.47
N GLU A 130 7.10 -23.68 28.01
CA GLU A 130 6.70 -22.46 27.32
C GLU A 130 5.92 -22.86 26.06
N HIS A 131 4.66 -22.44 25.98
CA HIS A 131 3.81 -22.69 24.82
C HIS A 131 4.48 -22.20 23.52
N PRO A 132 4.20 -22.85 22.36
CA PRO A 132 4.67 -22.37 21.07
C PRO A 132 4.32 -20.88 20.92
N LYS A 133 5.32 -20.08 20.61
CA LYS A 133 5.11 -18.64 20.44
C LYS A 133 4.22 -18.42 19.22
N PRO A 134 3.31 -17.43 19.27
CA PRO A 134 2.44 -17.13 18.14
C PRO A 134 3.29 -16.81 16.89
N THR A 135 2.80 -17.25 15.75
CA THR A 135 3.38 -16.96 14.43
C THR A 135 2.44 -16.07 13.64
N ILE A 136 3.03 -15.20 12.81
CA ILE A 136 2.36 -14.32 11.86
C ILE A 136 3.12 -14.47 10.54
N PRO A 137 2.44 -14.61 9.39
CA PRO A 137 3.06 -14.84 8.08
C PRO A 137 3.77 -13.58 7.54
N LYS A 138 4.81 -13.15 8.25
CA LYS A 138 5.64 -11.98 7.94
C LYS A 138 6.43 -12.19 6.66
N LEU A 139 6.95 -13.40 6.42
CA LEU A 139 7.64 -13.73 5.17
C LEU A 139 6.71 -13.58 3.96
N LYS A 140 5.51 -14.15 4.02
CA LYS A 140 4.52 -14.04 2.95
C LYS A 140 4.09 -12.60 2.72
N THR A 141 3.89 -11.85 3.80
CA THR A 141 3.59 -10.41 3.73
C THR A 141 4.72 -9.63 3.04
N LEU A 142 5.99 -9.90 3.36
CA LEU A 142 7.13 -9.27 2.71
C LEU A 142 7.12 -9.55 1.20
N LEU A 143 6.97 -10.80 0.78
CA LEU A 143 6.94 -11.14 -0.65
C LEU A 143 5.79 -10.44 -1.39
N PHE A 144 4.61 -10.37 -0.77
CA PHE A 144 3.48 -9.63 -1.31
C PHE A 144 3.76 -8.13 -1.50
N VAL A 145 4.36 -7.49 -0.49
CA VAL A 145 4.77 -6.08 -0.53
C VAL A 145 5.81 -5.84 -1.62
N LEU A 146 6.78 -6.75 -1.79
CA LEU A 146 7.81 -6.64 -2.83
C LEU A 146 7.19 -6.64 -4.24
N SER A 147 6.26 -7.54 -4.53
CA SER A 147 5.56 -7.56 -5.82
C SER A 147 4.68 -6.33 -6.05
N ASN A 148 4.10 -5.78 -4.98
CA ASN A 148 3.16 -4.68 -5.10
C ASN A 148 3.82 -3.29 -5.13
N ASP A 149 4.78 -3.02 -4.25
CA ASP A 149 5.34 -1.69 -4.04
C ASP A 149 6.71 -1.50 -4.71
N PHE A 150 7.42 -2.59 -5.00
CA PHE A 150 8.76 -2.55 -5.59
C PHE A 150 8.83 -3.13 -7.01
N ASP A 151 7.68 -3.52 -7.57
CA ASP A 151 7.56 -4.15 -8.90
C ASP A 151 8.51 -5.35 -9.07
N VAL A 152 8.72 -6.11 -7.98
CA VAL A 152 9.61 -7.27 -7.94
C VAL A 152 8.85 -8.54 -8.33
N ASP A 153 9.34 -9.24 -9.34
CA ASP A 153 8.88 -10.60 -9.62
C ASP A 153 9.51 -11.58 -8.64
N VAL A 154 8.75 -11.96 -7.62
CA VAL A 154 9.17 -12.91 -6.58
C VAL A 154 9.32 -14.34 -7.09
N ASN A 155 8.85 -14.64 -8.30
CA ASN A 155 9.10 -15.93 -8.95
C ASN A 155 10.42 -15.94 -9.74
N ASP A 156 11.01 -14.78 -10.03
CA ASP A 156 12.27 -14.68 -10.75
C ASP A 156 13.47 -14.79 -9.77
N PRO A 157 14.25 -15.89 -9.81
CA PRO A 157 15.43 -16.04 -8.96
C PRO A 157 16.52 -15.01 -9.25
N ARG A 158 16.44 -14.28 -10.38
CA ARG A 158 17.33 -13.16 -10.70
C ARG A 158 16.91 -11.87 -10.00
N GLN A 159 15.74 -11.81 -9.38
CA GLN A 159 15.29 -10.65 -8.61
C GLN A 159 15.25 -10.96 -7.13
N VAL A 160 14.78 -12.15 -6.76
CA VAL A 160 14.63 -12.60 -5.36
C VAL A 160 15.27 -13.96 -5.15
N LEU A 161 16.22 -14.04 -4.22
CA LEU A 161 16.74 -15.30 -3.71
C LEU A 161 16.22 -15.51 -2.29
N LEU A 162 15.37 -16.54 -2.11
CA LEU A 162 14.86 -16.95 -0.81
C LEU A 162 15.65 -18.14 -0.28
N THR A 163 16.19 -18.01 0.93
CA THR A 163 16.88 -19.08 1.65
C THR A 163 16.21 -19.32 2.99
N ARG A 164 15.99 -20.59 3.34
CA ARG A 164 15.36 -21.03 4.59
C ARG A 164 16.35 -21.89 5.38
N GLY A 165 16.47 -21.61 6.68
CA GLY A 165 17.29 -22.41 7.58
C GLY A 165 16.51 -23.57 8.17
N THR A 166 17.23 -24.57 8.66
CA THR A 166 16.69 -25.61 9.52
C THR A 166 16.64 -25.13 10.98
N VAL A 167 15.95 -25.90 11.83
CA VAL A 167 15.98 -25.73 13.29
C VAL A 167 16.66 -26.94 13.91
N ASN A 168 17.36 -26.73 15.02
CA ASN A 168 17.98 -27.83 15.77
C ASN A 168 17.01 -28.32 16.85
N GLU A 169 17.07 -29.61 17.17
CA GLU A 169 16.20 -30.24 18.20
C GLU A 169 16.36 -29.59 19.59
N SER A 170 17.52 -29.00 19.88
CA SER A 170 17.81 -28.30 21.13
C SER A 170 17.20 -26.89 21.21
N MET A 171 16.53 -26.41 20.16
CA MET A 171 15.94 -25.08 20.12
C MET A 171 14.49 -25.12 20.59
N MET A 172 14.14 -24.23 21.51
CA MET A 172 12.74 -23.96 21.89
C MET A 172 11.91 -23.38 20.73
N ARG A 173 12.55 -22.92 19.64
CA ARG A 173 11.89 -22.38 18.45
C ARG A 173 11.63 -23.49 17.43
N GLN A 174 10.45 -23.45 16.83
CA GLN A 174 10.06 -24.35 15.73
C GLN A 174 10.32 -23.74 14.33
N THR A 175 10.83 -22.51 14.26
CA THR A 175 11.09 -21.81 12.98
C THR A 175 12.41 -21.04 13.01
N SER A 176 13.23 -21.28 11.98
CA SER A 176 14.45 -20.53 11.67
C SER A 176 14.10 -19.18 11.04
N TYR A 177 15.03 -18.23 11.02
CA TYR A 177 14.88 -17.09 10.12
C TYR A 177 14.94 -17.56 8.67
N ALA A 178 14.26 -16.83 7.78
CA ALA A 178 14.47 -16.87 6.35
C ALA A 178 15.29 -15.65 5.93
N VAL A 179 16.08 -15.79 4.86
CA VAL A 179 16.76 -14.69 4.19
C VAL A 179 16.12 -14.45 2.83
N VAL A 180 15.72 -13.21 2.59
CA VAL A 180 15.28 -12.72 1.28
C VAL A 180 16.34 -11.76 0.76
N GLU A 181 17.00 -12.14 -0.32
CA GLU A 181 18.02 -11.36 -0.99
C GLU A 181 17.45 -10.73 -2.26
N LEU A 182 17.46 -9.40 -2.31
CA LEU A 182 16.98 -8.59 -3.44
C LEU A 182 18.15 -8.05 -4.25
N ASN A 183 17.98 -8.00 -5.57
CA ASN A 183 18.96 -7.42 -6.46
C ASN A 183 18.71 -5.93 -6.77
N SER A 184 17.44 -5.50 -6.79
CA SER A 184 17.06 -4.10 -7.01
C SER A 184 15.79 -3.75 -6.24
N PRO A 185 15.85 -2.87 -5.21
CA PRO A 185 17.07 -2.35 -4.61
C PRO A 185 17.91 -3.47 -3.97
N ALA A 186 19.23 -3.31 -3.92
CA ALA A 186 20.13 -4.32 -3.41
C ALA A 186 19.99 -4.44 -1.88
N ARG A 187 19.25 -5.44 -1.39
CA ARG A 187 18.93 -5.64 0.04
C ARG A 187 19.10 -7.08 0.47
N THR A 188 19.46 -7.28 1.74
CA THR A 188 19.42 -8.57 2.43
C THR A 188 18.47 -8.46 3.61
N ILE A 189 17.40 -9.26 3.60
CA ILE A 189 16.33 -9.18 4.59
C ILE A 189 16.25 -10.47 5.39
N PHE A 190 16.45 -10.39 6.70
CA PHE A 190 16.23 -11.48 7.63
C PHE A 190 14.86 -11.35 8.27
N ILE A 191 14.01 -12.35 8.07
CA ILE A 191 12.64 -12.35 8.55
C ILE A 191 12.28 -13.67 9.21
N CYS A 192 11.50 -13.63 10.28
CA CYS A 192 11.01 -14.81 10.97
C CYS A 192 9.55 -14.57 11.35
N ASP A 193 8.70 -15.58 11.22
CA ASP A 193 7.26 -15.46 11.44
C ASP A 193 6.86 -15.42 12.93
N GLU A 194 7.73 -15.82 13.85
CA GLU A 194 7.49 -15.67 15.29
C GLU A 194 7.32 -14.19 15.69
N VAL A 195 6.22 -13.83 16.37
CA VAL A 195 5.85 -12.42 16.64
C VAL A 195 6.95 -11.60 17.30
N LYS A 196 7.63 -12.16 18.31
CA LYS A 196 8.67 -11.47 19.09
C LYS A 196 9.98 -11.28 18.32
N ASN A 197 10.12 -11.90 17.15
CA ASN A 197 11.33 -11.81 16.34
C ASN A 197 11.30 -10.56 15.46
N ALA A 198 12.37 -9.76 15.58
CA ALA A 198 12.56 -8.59 14.74
C ALA A 198 12.93 -9.02 13.31
N THR A 199 12.56 -8.17 12.34
CA THR A 199 13.03 -8.26 10.95
C THR A 199 14.22 -7.34 10.78
N TYR A 200 15.24 -7.77 10.05
CA TYR A 200 16.42 -6.95 9.75
C TYR A 200 16.51 -6.72 8.26
N VAL A 201 16.72 -5.48 7.83
CA VAL A 201 16.88 -5.09 6.43
C VAL A 201 18.25 -4.43 6.29
N PHE A 202 19.15 -5.05 5.53
CA PHE A 202 20.50 -4.55 5.28
C PHE A 202 20.64 -4.02 3.85
N ASP A 203 21.45 -2.98 3.68
CA ASP A 203 21.89 -2.51 2.36
C ASP A 203 23.06 -3.38 1.88
N LYS A 204 22.86 -4.15 0.81
CA LYS A 204 23.93 -4.98 0.24
C LYS A 204 25.14 -4.18 -0.22
N THR A 205 24.91 -2.96 -0.70
CA THR A 205 25.99 -2.06 -1.14
C THR A 205 26.84 -1.63 0.05
N ALA A 206 26.21 -1.25 1.18
CA ALA A 206 26.91 -0.87 2.39
C ALA A 206 27.64 -2.07 3.03
N LEU A 207 27.01 -3.25 3.03
CA LEU A 207 27.66 -4.49 3.48
C LEU A 207 28.92 -4.79 2.65
N ASN A 208 28.81 -4.75 1.33
CA ASN A 208 29.94 -5.02 0.43
C ASN A 208 31.08 -3.99 0.61
N GLN A 209 30.77 -2.71 0.84
CA GLN A 209 31.77 -1.68 1.15
C GLN A 209 32.53 -1.95 2.44
N ASN A 210 31.88 -2.62 3.40
CA ASN A 210 32.48 -3.06 4.65
C ASN A 210 33.06 -4.49 4.56
N THR A 211 33.12 -5.09 3.37
CA THR A 211 33.60 -6.46 3.14
C THR A 211 32.81 -7.51 3.94
N ILE A 212 31.53 -7.23 4.22
CA ILE A 212 30.61 -8.13 4.90
C ILE A 212 29.73 -8.78 3.83
N SER A 213 29.71 -10.10 3.77
CA SER A 213 28.81 -10.86 2.92
C SER A 213 27.54 -11.28 3.65
N THR A 214 26.50 -11.67 2.91
CA THR A 214 25.29 -12.27 3.50
C THR A 214 25.65 -13.50 4.37
N ASN A 215 26.63 -14.30 3.95
CA ASN A 215 27.06 -15.51 4.69
C ASN A 215 27.65 -15.17 6.06
N ASP A 216 28.38 -14.06 6.18
CA ASP A 216 28.95 -13.62 7.45
C ASP A 216 27.86 -13.26 8.47
N LEU A 217 26.66 -12.90 8.01
CA LEU A 217 25.52 -12.55 8.85
C LEU A 217 24.69 -13.77 9.30
N LEU A 218 24.70 -14.89 8.55
CA LEU A 218 23.80 -16.02 8.80
C LEU A 218 23.99 -16.65 10.19
N GLY A 219 25.23 -16.66 10.68
CA GLY A 219 25.61 -17.28 11.96
C GLY A 219 25.57 -16.34 13.17
N LEU A 220 25.29 -15.05 12.96
CA LEU A 220 25.27 -14.07 14.05
C LEU A 220 23.98 -14.19 14.86
N THR A 221 24.09 -14.01 16.18
CA THR A 221 22.92 -13.93 17.05
C THR A 221 22.21 -12.59 16.90
N LYS A 222 21.01 -12.48 17.47
CA LYS A 222 20.27 -11.20 17.49
C LYS A 222 21.06 -10.11 18.21
N THR A 223 21.76 -10.44 19.30
CA THR A 223 22.58 -9.49 20.03
C THR A 223 23.72 -8.97 19.16
N GLU A 224 24.41 -9.86 18.44
CA GLU A 224 25.51 -9.50 17.54
C GLU A 224 25.01 -8.63 16.37
N LEU A 225 23.88 -8.98 15.75
CA LEU A 225 23.27 -8.13 14.70
C LEU A 225 22.87 -6.75 15.24
N ASN A 226 22.32 -6.67 16.45
CA ASN A 226 21.99 -5.39 17.07
C ASN A 226 23.24 -4.56 17.38
N GLN A 227 24.33 -5.21 17.80
CA GLN A 227 25.62 -4.55 18.03
C GLN A 227 26.22 -4.03 16.71
N LEU A 228 26.13 -4.81 15.63
CA LEU A 228 26.57 -4.41 14.30
C LEU A 228 25.84 -3.15 13.82
N LEU A 229 24.51 -3.13 13.91
CA LEU A 229 23.71 -1.96 13.54
C LEU A 229 23.91 -0.75 14.47
N LYS A 230 24.29 -0.98 15.74
CA LYS A 230 24.65 0.09 16.67
C LYS A 230 26.02 0.69 16.35
N TYR A 231 26.95 -0.14 15.89
CA TYR A 231 28.28 0.29 15.49
C TYR A 231 28.25 1.07 14.19
N ASP A 232 27.51 0.57 13.20
CA ASP A 232 27.30 1.24 11.91
C ASP A 232 25.82 1.17 11.49
N ALA A 233 25.13 2.29 11.72
CA ALA A 233 23.73 2.49 11.36
C ALA A 233 23.48 2.53 9.85
N SER A 234 24.51 2.75 9.03
CA SER A 234 24.39 2.79 7.57
C SER A 234 24.21 1.40 6.94
N LEU A 235 24.58 0.34 7.67
CA LEU A 235 24.48 -1.03 7.18
C LEU A 235 23.03 -1.50 7.02
N GLY A 236 22.11 -0.99 7.82
CA GLY A 236 20.74 -1.47 7.80
C GLY A 236 19.87 -0.96 8.95
N ARG A 237 18.69 -1.59 9.05
CA ARG A 237 17.63 -1.24 10.00
C ARG A 237 17.01 -2.48 10.61
N ARG A 238 16.74 -2.40 11.92
CA ARG A 238 15.96 -3.38 12.67
C ARG A 238 14.51 -2.93 12.79
N ILE A 239 13.57 -3.85 12.56
CA ILE A 239 12.12 -3.61 12.59
C ILE A 239 11.48 -4.56 13.60
N ILE A 240 10.82 -3.99 14.60
CA ILE A 240 9.98 -4.75 15.54
C ILE A 240 8.57 -4.84 14.95
N PHE A 241 7.94 -6.00 15.11
CA PHE A 241 6.55 -6.18 14.73
C PHE A 241 5.62 -5.22 15.49
N SER A 242 4.77 -4.51 14.76
CA SER A 242 3.79 -3.54 15.28
C SER A 242 2.69 -3.30 14.25
N ASN A 243 1.67 -2.52 14.59
CA ASN A 243 0.65 -2.07 13.64
C ASN A 243 1.21 -1.25 12.45
N ARG A 244 2.44 -0.74 12.55
CA ARG A 244 3.15 -0.03 11.46
C ARG A 244 4.13 -0.92 10.71
N PHE A 245 4.09 -2.24 10.91
CA PHE A 245 5.08 -3.17 10.36
C PHE A 245 5.32 -3.00 8.86
N ILE A 246 4.26 -2.97 8.05
CA ILE A 246 4.38 -2.83 6.59
C ILE A 246 5.01 -1.48 6.22
N ALA A 247 4.54 -0.38 6.80
CA ALA A 247 5.11 0.95 6.53
C ALA A 247 6.60 1.03 6.91
N ASN A 248 6.97 0.46 8.06
CA ASN A 248 8.37 0.40 8.49
C ASN A 248 9.22 -0.51 7.58
N LEU A 249 8.64 -1.60 7.08
CA LEU A 249 9.26 -2.54 6.16
C LEU A 249 9.54 -1.87 4.81
N THR A 250 8.53 -1.29 4.17
CA THR A 250 8.66 -0.55 2.92
C THR A 250 9.69 0.58 3.07
N GLY A 251 9.59 1.37 4.13
CA GLY A 251 10.53 2.45 4.39
C GLY A 251 11.96 1.98 4.66
N ALA A 252 12.17 0.76 5.16
CA ALA A 252 13.50 0.17 5.34
C ALA A 252 14.08 -0.41 4.04
N ILE A 253 13.22 -0.87 3.12
CA ILE A 253 13.66 -1.34 1.81
C ILE A 253 14.08 -0.14 0.95
N GLU A 254 13.32 0.96 0.98
CA GLU A 254 13.68 2.21 0.29
C GLU A 254 14.93 2.86 0.91
N HIS A 255 14.91 3.05 2.24
CA HIS A 255 15.94 3.75 3.01
C HIS A 255 16.45 2.83 4.13
N PRO A 256 17.45 1.99 3.86
CA PRO A 256 17.89 0.94 4.78
C PRO A 256 18.65 1.46 6.00
N GLU A 257 19.20 2.66 5.95
CA GLU A 257 19.90 3.26 7.07
C GLU A 257 19.01 3.43 8.31
N THR A 258 19.56 3.23 9.50
CA THR A 258 18.84 3.55 10.73
C THR A 258 18.68 5.07 10.83
N PRO A 259 17.44 5.61 11.00
CA PRO A 259 17.22 7.05 11.02
C PRO A 259 17.95 7.73 12.19
N GLU A 260 18.55 8.90 11.95
CA GLU A 260 19.35 9.66 12.94
C GLU A 260 18.57 10.05 14.21
N LYS A 261 17.24 10.13 14.12
CA LYS A 261 16.36 10.27 15.29
C LYS A 261 15.73 8.91 15.58
N PRO A 262 15.98 8.31 16.75
CA PRO A 262 15.20 7.16 17.17
C PRO A 262 13.73 7.57 17.18
N VAL A 263 12.90 6.81 16.48
CA VAL A 263 11.47 6.81 16.74
C VAL A 263 11.34 6.42 18.21
N LYS A 264 10.99 7.38 19.06
CA LYS A 264 11.01 7.24 20.53
C LYS A 264 10.47 5.87 20.93
N ASP A 265 11.23 5.13 21.73
CA ASP A 265 10.75 3.87 22.31
C ASP A 265 9.41 4.12 23.03
N GLY A 266 8.35 3.48 22.52
CA GLY A 266 6.98 3.64 23.02
C GLY A 266 6.17 4.82 22.47
N ALA A 267 6.77 5.70 21.66
CA ALA A 267 6.05 6.72 20.91
C ALA A 267 6.37 6.54 19.42
N TYR A 268 5.48 5.80 18.76
CA TYR A 268 5.25 5.88 17.33
C TYR A 268 5.50 7.31 16.88
N SER A 269 6.52 7.55 16.06
CA SER A 269 6.53 8.77 15.28
C SER A 269 5.22 8.76 14.52
N GLU A 270 4.48 9.86 14.56
CA GLU A 270 3.48 10.15 13.56
C GLU A 270 4.22 10.10 12.21
N VAL A 271 4.33 8.92 11.58
CA VAL A 271 4.56 8.90 10.14
C VAL A 271 3.34 9.62 9.61
N ASP A 272 3.62 10.72 8.93
CA ASP A 272 2.68 11.69 8.43
C ASP A 272 1.40 11.03 7.92
N ALA A 273 0.28 11.72 8.09
CA ALA A 273 -1.02 11.34 7.54
C ALA A 273 -0.98 10.97 6.03
N ASP A 274 0.11 11.32 5.33
CA ASP A 274 0.45 10.89 3.97
C ASP A 274 0.68 9.37 3.81
N THR A 275 0.84 8.58 4.88
CA THR A 275 1.02 7.11 4.80
C THR A 275 -0.30 6.34 4.83
N ALA A 276 -1.44 7.03 5.00
CA ALA A 276 -2.77 6.42 5.15
C ALA A 276 -3.23 5.56 3.96
N GLY A 277 -2.48 5.54 2.85
CA GLY A 277 -2.73 4.70 1.67
C GLY A 277 -1.71 3.61 1.39
N ALA A 278 -0.65 3.45 2.20
CA ALA A 278 0.48 2.57 1.88
C ALA A 278 0.12 1.06 1.89
N ASN A 279 -0.91 0.66 2.66
CA ASN A 279 -1.29 -0.75 2.81
C ASN A 279 -2.63 -1.10 2.15
N LEU A 280 -3.13 -0.27 1.23
CA LEU A 280 -4.47 -0.40 0.65
C LEU A 280 -4.45 -1.16 -0.69
N TYR A 281 -3.93 -2.39 -0.68
CA TYR A 281 -3.62 -3.14 -1.91
C TYR A 281 -4.83 -3.59 -2.74
N LEU A 282 -6.05 -3.51 -2.18
CA LEU A 282 -7.29 -3.77 -2.93
C LEU A 282 -7.64 -2.64 -3.91
N TYR A 283 -7.04 -1.46 -3.77
CA TYR A 283 -7.11 -0.45 -4.82
C TYR A 283 -6.23 -0.84 -6.00
N PRO A 284 -6.74 -0.72 -7.24
CA PRO A 284 -5.94 -0.99 -8.43
C PRO A 284 -4.76 -0.02 -8.53
N LYS A 285 -3.65 -0.51 -9.11
CA LYS A 285 -2.54 0.34 -9.55
C LYS A 285 -3.05 1.34 -10.58
N MET A 286 -2.48 2.54 -10.55
CA MET A 286 -2.78 3.59 -11.50
C MET A 286 -2.34 3.17 -12.90
N PRO A 287 -3.24 3.20 -13.91
CA PRO A 287 -2.85 2.96 -15.30
C PRO A 287 -1.72 3.90 -15.75
N GLU A 288 -0.85 3.44 -16.66
CA GLU A 288 0.35 4.20 -17.07
C GLU A 288 0.05 5.56 -17.71
N ASP A 289 -1.07 5.64 -18.44
CA ASP A 289 -1.52 6.84 -19.15
C ASP A 289 -2.30 7.82 -18.25
N TYR A 290 -2.62 7.41 -17.02
CA TYR A 290 -3.33 8.25 -16.05
C TYR A 290 -2.38 9.19 -15.33
N LYS A 291 -2.93 10.30 -14.82
CA LYS A 291 -2.19 11.24 -13.98
C LYS A 291 -2.92 11.54 -12.69
N THR A 292 -2.15 11.68 -11.61
CA THR A 292 -2.67 12.21 -10.35
C THR A 292 -3.05 13.68 -10.52
N ILE A 293 -4.13 14.11 -9.86
CA ILE A 293 -4.53 15.52 -9.86
C ILE A 293 -3.43 16.40 -9.26
N ARG A 294 -2.68 15.90 -8.27
CA ARG A 294 -1.51 16.58 -7.68
C ARG A 294 -0.36 16.76 -8.68
N SER A 295 -0.11 15.80 -9.56
CA SER A 295 0.88 15.98 -10.63
C SER A 295 0.39 17.05 -11.62
N LEU A 296 -0.89 17.02 -11.98
CA LEU A 296 -1.50 18.00 -12.87
C LEU A 296 -1.45 19.44 -12.30
N THR A 297 -1.71 19.64 -11.01
CA THR A 297 -1.64 20.96 -10.36
C THR A 297 -0.22 21.54 -10.44
N LYS A 298 0.79 20.72 -10.16
CA LYS A 298 2.21 21.08 -10.29
C LYS A 298 2.58 21.41 -11.74
N GLU A 299 2.25 20.55 -12.70
CA GLU A 299 2.52 20.77 -14.14
C GLU A 299 1.86 22.05 -14.67
N SER A 300 0.66 22.35 -14.19
CA SER A 300 -0.14 23.48 -14.69
C SER A 300 0.14 24.79 -13.94
N HIS A 301 0.95 24.76 -12.87
CA HIS A 301 1.15 25.85 -11.93
C HIS A 301 -0.18 26.44 -11.41
N VAL A 302 -1.15 25.57 -11.15
CA VAL A 302 -2.47 25.93 -10.62
C VAL A 302 -2.53 25.50 -9.16
N GLY A 303 -2.92 26.42 -8.27
CA GLY A 303 -3.12 26.10 -6.85
C GLY A 303 -4.21 25.03 -6.65
N GLU A 304 -4.03 24.18 -5.65
CA GLU A 304 -4.88 22.99 -5.41
C GLU A 304 -6.36 23.35 -5.27
N GLU A 305 -6.70 24.39 -4.50
CA GLU A 305 -8.09 24.87 -4.36
C GLU A 305 -8.72 25.28 -5.70
N THR A 306 -7.92 25.89 -6.58
CA THR A 306 -8.42 26.30 -7.90
C THR A 306 -8.67 25.07 -8.77
N MET A 307 -7.82 24.04 -8.67
CA MET A 307 -8.05 22.77 -9.37
C MET A 307 -9.28 22.06 -8.82
N ALA A 308 -9.45 22.00 -7.50
CA ALA A 308 -10.61 21.38 -6.86
C ALA A 308 -11.92 22.05 -7.32
N ARG A 309 -11.97 23.39 -7.35
CA ARG A 309 -13.14 24.12 -7.87
C ARG A 309 -13.39 23.83 -9.35
N MET A 310 -12.33 23.71 -10.18
CA MET A 310 -12.50 23.35 -11.59
C MET A 310 -13.06 21.94 -11.77
N ILE A 311 -12.59 20.98 -10.97
CA ILE A 311 -13.13 19.61 -10.96
C ILE A 311 -14.61 19.64 -10.59
N GLN A 312 -14.99 20.41 -9.57
CA GLN A 312 -16.39 20.54 -9.15
C GLN A 312 -17.26 21.19 -10.22
N GLU A 313 -16.80 22.29 -10.83
CA GLU A 313 -17.53 22.98 -11.91
C GLU A 313 -17.73 22.09 -13.15
N LEU A 314 -16.74 21.23 -13.45
CA LEU A 314 -16.78 20.35 -14.62
C LEU A 314 -17.31 18.95 -14.30
N ALA A 315 -17.67 18.63 -13.07
CA ALA A 315 -18.05 17.29 -12.65
C ALA A 315 -19.10 16.62 -13.57
N PRO A 316 -20.14 17.33 -14.08
CA PRO A 316 -21.10 16.73 -15.02
C PRO A 316 -20.50 16.28 -16.36
N LEU A 317 -19.41 16.90 -16.79
CA LEU A 317 -18.73 16.63 -18.06
C LEU A 317 -17.51 15.71 -17.89
N LEU A 318 -16.80 15.84 -16.77
CA LEU A 318 -15.60 15.05 -16.47
C LEU A 318 -15.93 13.60 -16.13
N GLY A 319 -17.14 13.36 -15.61
CA GLY A 319 -17.47 12.10 -14.94
C GLY A 319 -16.70 11.92 -13.63
N PRO A 320 -16.84 10.77 -12.96
CA PRO A 320 -16.18 10.52 -11.69
C PRO A 320 -14.66 10.42 -11.88
N LEU A 321 -13.93 11.16 -11.06
CA LEU A 321 -12.51 10.93 -10.83
C LEU A 321 -12.33 9.85 -9.76
N ASN A 322 -11.20 9.15 -9.82
CA ASN A 322 -11.08 7.85 -9.22
C ASN A 322 -9.77 7.70 -8.46
N LYS A 323 -9.82 7.05 -7.29
CA LYS A 323 -8.64 6.75 -6.51
C LYS A 323 -7.89 5.55 -7.10
N TYR A 324 -6.58 5.67 -7.21
CA TYR A 324 -5.67 4.60 -7.61
C TYR A 324 -4.39 4.66 -6.79
N ARG A 325 -3.73 3.51 -6.65
CA ARG A 325 -2.36 3.44 -6.09
C ARG A 325 -1.37 3.90 -7.16
N PRO A 326 -0.75 5.09 -7.04
CA PRO A 326 0.29 5.49 -7.98
C PRO A 326 1.52 4.58 -7.82
N HIS A 327 2.34 4.50 -8.86
CA HIS A 327 3.61 3.77 -8.84
C HIS A 327 4.54 4.21 -7.70
N ARG A 328 4.44 5.49 -7.29
CA ARG A 328 5.14 6.03 -6.12
C ARG A 328 4.24 6.97 -5.34
N GLY A 329 4.24 6.82 -4.02
CA GLY A 329 3.49 7.67 -3.10
C GLY A 329 2.10 7.12 -2.76
N PRO A 330 1.30 7.88 -2.00
CA PRO A 330 0.05 7.39 -1.46
C PRO A 330 -1.07 7.32 -2.48
N LEU A 331 -2.12 6.58 -2.13
CA LEU A 331 -3.41 6.56 -2.81
C LEU A 331 -3.83 7.97 -3.22
N ALA A 332 -4.09 8.17 -4.51
CA ALA A 332 -4.33 9.49 -5.07
C ALA A 332 -5.55 9.49 -5.99
N LEU A 333 -6.22 10.65 -6.05
CA LEU A 333 -7.23 10.90 -7.07
C LEU A 333 -6.54 11.09 -8.43
N CYS A 334 -6.96 10.32 -9.43
CA CYS A 334 -6.39 10.32 -10.76
C CYS A 334 -7.46 10.55 -11.82
N GLY A 335 -7.03 11.09 -12.96
CA GLY A 335 -7.85 11.25 -14.16
C GLY A 335 -7.24 10.54 -15.36
N SER A 336 -8.11 10.07 -16.25
CA SER A 336 -7.75 9.51 -17.57
C SER A 336 -7.16 10.60 -18.49
N PRO A 337 -6.50 10.22 -19.61
CA PRO A 337 -6.00 11.19 -20.59
C PRO A 337 -7.05 12.23 -21.04
N GLU A 338 -8.30 11.82 -21.22
CA GLU A 338 -9.42 12.67 -21.64
C GLU A 338 -9.80 13.66 -20.54
N GLN A 339 -9.94 13.17 -19.31
CA GLN A 339 -10.26 13.98 -18.13
C GLN A 339 -9.15 15.02 -17.88
N ILE A 340 -7.89 14.59 -17.95
CA ILE A 340 -6.73 15.47 -17.82
C ILE A 340 -6.69 16.50 -18.94
N SER A 341 -6.97 16.10 -20.19
CA SER A 341 -7.03 17.02 -21.33
C SER A 341 -8.14 18.07 -21.18
N MET A 342 -9.30 17.68 -20.65
CA MET A 342 -10.42 18.57 -20.38
C MET A 342 -10.08 19.61 -19.30
N LEU A 343 -9.46 19.18 -18.20
CA LEU A 343 -8.94 20.06 -17.16
C LEU A 343 -7.87 21.00 -17.72
N LYS A 344 -6.96 20.48 -18.56
CA LYS A 344 -5.92 21.26 -19.24
C LYS A 344 -6.49 22.35 -20.14
N ARG A 345 -7.50 22.03 -20.95
CA ARG A 345 -8.16 22.99 -21.84
C ARG A 345 -8.86 24.11 -21.07
N THR A 346 -9.53 23.74 -19.98
CA THR A 346 -10.31 24.69 -19.18
C THR A 346 -9.42 25.70 -18.46
N TYR A 347 -8.29 25.27 -17.89
CA TYR A 347 -7.37 26.23 -17.27
C TYR A 347 -6.74 27.16 -18.31
N ARG A 348 -6.34 26.65 -19.48
CA ARG A 348 -5.73 27.49 -20.54
C ARG A 348 -6.68 28.61 -20.95
N PHE A 349 -7.97 28.29 -21.11
CA PHE A 349 -9.00 29.28 -21.43
C PHE A 349 -9.16 30.33 -20.31
N LYS A 350 -9.24 29.91 -19.03
CA LYS A 350 -9.34 30.83 -17.89
C LYS A 350 -8.09 31.71 -17.72
N ALA A 351 -6.90 31.18 -18.00
CA ALA A 351 -5.64 31.92 -17.94
C ALA A 351 -5.54 33.00 -19.04
N ILE A 352 -5.99 32.69 -20.26
CA ILE A 352 -6.08 33.65 -21.37
C ILE A 352 -7.04 34.79 -21.00
N ASN A 353 -8.24 34.46 -20.50
CA ASN A 353 -9.23 35.48 -20.12
C ASN A 353 -8.77 36.39 -18.97
N ARG A 354 -8.02 35.86 -18.00
CA ARG A 354 -7.42 36.69 -16.93
C ARG A 354 -6.33 37.64 -17.45
N LYS A 355 -5.52 37.23 -18.43
CA LYS A 355 -4.52 38.11 -19.07
C LYS A 355 -5.19 39.21 -19.90
N SER A 356 -6.27 38.89 -20.60
CA SER A 356 -7.07 39.88 -21.33
C SER A 356 -7.75 40.89 -20.39
N ALA A 357 -8.35 40.43 -19.29
CA ALA A 357 -8.97 41.31 -18.29
C ALA A 357 -7.96 42.23 -17.58
N ARG A 358 -6.75 41.74 -17.28
CA ARG A 358 -5.67 42.58 -16.71
C ARG A 358 -5.14 43.63 -17.70
N ARG A 359 -5.14 43.36 -19.01
CA ARG A 359 -4.78 44.35 -20.03
C ARG A 359 -5.80 45.48 -20.16
N VAL A 360 -7.08 45.21 -19.90
CA VAL A 360 -8.15 46.23 -19.96
C VAL A 360 -8.12 47.15 -18.72
N LEU A 361 -7.67 46.66 -17.56
CA LEU A 361 -7.61 47.45 -16.31
C LEU A 361 -6.34 48.31 -16.15
N VAL A 362 -5.33 48.11 -16.99
CA VAL A 362 -4.16 49.00 -17.06
C VAL A 362 -4.33 49.93 -18.26
N GLY A 363 -5.27 50.88 -18.15
CA GLY A 363 -5.37 52.00 -19.09
C GLY A 363 -4.10 52.86 -19.07
N PRO A 364 -3.76 53.55 -20.18
CA PRO A 364 -2.54 54.35 -20.26
C PRO A 364 -2.56 55.43 -19.17
N ARG A 365 -1.51 55.47 -18.33
CA ARG A 365 -1.31 56.55 -17.36
C ARG A 365 -1.19 57.86 -18.14
N TYR A 366 -2.21 58.71 -18.03
CA TYR A 366 -2.19 60.08 -18.53
C TYR A 366 -1.06 60.83 -17.82
N ARG A 367 0.01 61.18 -18.55
CA ARG A 367 1.03 62.15 -18.08
C ARG A 367 0.53 63.55 -18.45
N PRO A 368 0.30 64.46 -17.48
CA PRO A 368 0.02 65.84 -17.83
C PRO A 368 1.30 66.46 -18.42
N SER A 369 1.18 67.01 -19.62
CA SER A 369 2.22 67.80 -20.27
C SER A 369 2.37 69.14 -19.54
N ASN A 370 3.52 69.36 -18.90
CA ASN A 370 3.90 70.69 -18.46
C ASN A 370 4.18 71.56 -19.68
N GLY A 371 3.31 72.55 -19.90
CA GLY A 371 3.51 73.60 -20.89
C GLY A 371 4.62 74.55 -20.44
N HIS A 372 5.60 74.76 -21.31
CA HIS A 372 6.42 75.97 -21.30
C HIS A 372 5.61 77.10 -21.92
N ILE A 373 5.38 78.16 -21.16
CA ILE A 373 5.03 79.49 -21.67
C ILE A 373 6.30 80.33 -21.53
N SER A 374 6.62 81.04 -22.61
CA SER A 374 7.74 81.96 -22.80
C SER A 374 7.76 83.12 -21.81
#